data_AF-A0AA97BC89-F1
#
_entry.id   AF-A0AA97BC89-F1
#
_cell.length_a   1.000
_cell.length_b   1.000
_cell.length_c   1.000
_cell.angle_alpha   90.00
_cell.angle_beta   90.00
_cell.angle_gamma   90.00
#
_symmetry.space_group_name_H-M   'P 1'
#
loop_
_entity.id
_entity.type
_entity.pdbx_description
1 polymer ?
#
loop_
_entity_poly.entity_id
_entity_poly.type
_entity_poly.pdbx_seq_one_letter_code
_entity_poly.pdbx_strand_id
1 'polypeptide(L)'
;MFLDRYRLHWRLLRAETNRVGAEVEQWSYEQLDQDAENQPPLERQVEAVPVIFQIDRCDRLPNQDLCICIDAKSKLPTGFGIKPSYRFFKRRDGSVYY
;
A
#
# COMPACT_ATOMS: atom_id res chain seq x y z
N MET A 1 -10.70 2.31 26.06
CA MET A 1 -11.07 3.73 25.78
C MET A 1 -11.11 3.91 24.25
N PHE A 2 -11.97 4.75 23.66
CA PHE A 2 -12.10 4.86 22.17
C PHE A 2 -10.76 5.07 21.43
N LEU A 3 -9.81 5.75 22.07
CA LEU A 3 -8.46 5.97 21.56
C LEU A 3 -7.65 4.66 21.41
N ASP A 4 -7.83 3.70 22.32
CA ASP A 4 -7.15 2.40 22.25
C ASP A 4 -7.61 1.61 21.03
N ARG A 5 -8.90 1.71 20.68
CA ARG A 5 -9.48 1.07 19.51
C ARG A 5 -8.95 1.68 18.21
N TYR A 6 -8.85 3.01 18.13
CA TYR A 6 -8.24 3.66 16.96
C TYR A 6 -6.76 3.35 16.81
N ARG A 7 -6.01 3.29 17.92
CA ARG A 7 -4.61 2.86 17.93
C ARG A 7 -4.47 1.40 17.50
N LEU A 8 -5.36 0.53 17.96
CA LEU A 8 -5.40 -0.88 17.56
C LEU A 8 -5.64 -1.01 16.05
N HIS A 9 -6.72 -0.41 15.52
CA HIS A 9 -7.01 -0.47 14.08
C HIS A 9 -5.88 0.13 13.25
N TRP A 10 -5.27 1.25 13.69
CA TRP A 10 -4.10 1.81 13.02
C TRP A 10 -2.94 0.83 12.96
N ARG A 11 -2.61 0.17 14.09
CA ARG A 11 -1.54 -0.83 14.14
C ARG A 11 -1.83 -2.02 13.23
N LEU A 12 -3.05 -2.52 13.22
CA LEU A 12 -3.47 -3.65 12.39
C LEU A 12 -3.40 -3.31 10.90
N LEU A 13 -4.01 -2.18 10.50
CA LEU A 13 -3.93 -1.70 9.13
C LEU A 13 -2.48 -1.45 8.72
N ARG A 14 -1.66 -0.84 9.59
CA ARG A 14 -0.26 -0.57 9.27
C ARG A 14 0.55 -1.86 9.09
N ALA A 15 0.32 -2.86 9.93
CA ALA A 15 0.96 -4.16 9.79
C ALA A 15 0.59 -4.83 8.46
N GLU A 16 -0.70 -4.81 8.10
CA GLU A 16 -1.15 -5.40 6.84
C GLU A 16 -0.69 -4.60 5.62
N THR A 17 -0.71 -3.26 5.68
CA THR A 17 -0.14 -2.38 4.64
C THR A 17 1.35 -2.67 4.42
N ASN A 18 2.13 -2.87 5.49
CA ASN A 18 3.53 -3.24 5.35
C ASN A 18 3.71 -4.65 4.74
N ARG A 19 2.84 -5.60 5.10
CA ARG A 19 2.87 -6.97 4.56
C ARG A 19 2.56 -6.98 3.06
N VAL A 20 1.50 -6.28 2.65
CA VAL A 20 1.14 -6.09 1.25
C VAL A 20 2.23 -5.32 0.51
N GLY A 21 2.81 -4.29 1.14
CA GLY A 21 3.97 -3.57 0.60
C GLY A 21 5.11 -4.50 0.23
N ALA A 22 5.55 -5.34 1.16
CA ALA A 22 6.61 -6.32 0.91
C ALA A 22 6.25 -7.37 -0.15
N GLU A 23 4.97 -7.73 -0.30
CA GLU A 23 4.49 -8.61 -1.38
C GLU A 23 4.61 -7.92 -2.75
N VAL A 24 4.14 -6.68 -2.85
CA VAL A 24 4.17 -5.87 -4.08
C VAL A 24 5.59 -5.47 -4.46
N GLU A 25 6.50 -5.33 -3.50
CA GLU A 25 7.93 -5.19 -3.77
C GLU A 25 8.52 -6.36 -4.55
N GLN A 26 7.91 -7.56 -4.51
CA GLN A 26 8.38 -8.70 -5.30
C GLN A 26 7.86 -8.68 -6.75
N TRP A 27 6.92 -7.79 -7.08
CA TRP A 27 6.41 -7.66 -8.44
C TRP A 27 7.50 -7.10 -9.37
N SER A 28 7.43 -7.48 -10.64
CA SER A 28 8.35 -7.00 -11.66
C SER A 28 8.12 -5.51 -11.92
N TYR A 29 9.13 -4.85 -12.49
CA TYR A 29 9.02 -3.46 -12.90
C TYR A 29 7.84 -3.28 -13.87
N GLU A 30 7.67 -4.19 -14.84
CA GLU A 30 6.61 -4.13 -15.86
C GLU A 30 5.22 -4.33 -15.28
N GLN A 31 5.07 -5.18 -14.25
CA GLN A 31 3.79 -5.34 -13.54
C GLN A 31 3.40 -4.07 -12.77
N LEU A 32 4.40 -3.30 -12.34
CA LEU A 32 4.21 -2.05 -11.60
C LEU A 32 4.09 -0.84 -12.52
N ASP A 33 4.62 -0.89 -13.73
CA ASP A 33 4.64 0.21 -14.69
C ASP A 33 3.34 0.34 -15.50
N GLN A 34 2.22 0.42 -14.78
CA GLN A 34 0.90 0.64 -15.33
C GLN A 34 0.17 1.72 -14.54
N ASP A 35 -0.80 2.36 -15.17
CA ASP A 35 -1.63 3.37 -14.51
C ASP A 35 -2.50 2.72 -13.41
N ALA A 36 -2.83 3.51 -12.40
CA ALA A 36 -3.59 3.10 -11.22
C ALA A 36 -4.91 2.38 -11.56
N GLU A 37 -5.61 2.84 -12.60
CA GLU A 37 -6.88 2.28 -13.05
C GLU A 37 -6.74 0.87 -13.64
N ASN A 38 -5.54 0.52 -14.12
CA ASN A 38 -5.22 -0.79 -14.67
C ASN A 38 -4.61 -1.73 -13.61
N GLN A 39 -4.23 -1.19 -12.45
CA GLN A 39 -3.62 -1.96 -11.38
C GLN A 39 -4.71 -2.59 -10.51
N PRO A 40 -4.86 -3.93 -10.50
CA PRO A 40 -5.93 -4.56 -9.75
C PRO A 40 -5.70 -4.33 -8.25
N PRO A 41 -6.73 -3.89 -7.50
CA PRO A 41 -6.60 -3.73 -6.07
C PRO A 41 -6.39 -5.09 -5.40
N LEU A 42 -5.64 -5.10 -4.30
CA LEU A 42 -5.53 -6.30 -3.46
C LEU A 42 -6.54 -6.23 -2.33
N GLU A 43 -7.30 -7.29 -2.12
CA GLU A 43 -8.24 -7.40 -1.00
C GLU A 43 -7.69 -8.32 0.09
N ARG A 44 -7.83 -7.91 1.35
CA ARG A 44 -7.53 -8.74 2.53
C ARG A 44 -8.60 -8.55 3.59
N GLN A 45 -8.72 -9.51 4.50
CA GLN A 45 -9.54 -9.37 5.69
C GLN A 45 -8.68 -8.99 6.89
N VAL A 46 -9.05 -7.90 7.58
CA VAL A 46 -8.47 -7.50 8.86
C VAL A 46 -9.59 -7.46 9.87
N GLU A 47 -9.53 -8.33 10.89
CA GLU A 47 -10.59 -8.50 11.90
C GLU A 47 -12.01 -8.68 11.29
N ALA A 48 -12.10 -9.50 10.24
CA ALA A 48 -13.32 -9.75 9.46
C ALA A 48 -13.88 -8.53 8.68
N VAL A 49 -13.15 -7.40 8.65
CA VAL A 49 -13.47 -6.26 7.80
C VAL A 49 -12.65 -6.34 6.50
N PRO A 50 -13.28 -6.25 5.32
CA PRO A 50 -12.55 -6.17 4.07
C PRO A 50 -11.75 -4.86 4.01
N VAL A 51 -10.48 -4.99 3.64
CA VAL A 51 -9.55 -3.89 3.38
C VAL A 51 -9.05 -4.03 1.96
N ILE A 52 -9.15 -2.94 1.21
CA ILE A 52 -8.70 -2.85 -0.17
C ILE A 52 -7.39 -2.08 -0.16
N PHE A 53 -6.36 -2.61 -0.82
CA PHE A 53 -5.07 -1.96 -1.02
C PHE A 53 -4.99 -1.52 -2.46
N GLN A 54 -5.04 -0.20 -2.66
CA GLN A 54 -4.82 0.42 -3.96
C GLN A 54 -3.31 0.49 -4.18
N ILE A 55 -2.83 0.00 -5.31
CA ILE A 55 -1.42 0.11 -5.72
C ILE A 55 -1.41 1.14 -6.84
N ASP A 56 -0.56 2.16 -6.69
CA ASP A 56 -0.45 3.26 -7.63
C ASP A 56 1.02 3.51 -7.97
N ARG A 57 1.33 3.54 -9.26
CA ARG A 57 2.55 4.18 -9.77
C ARG A 57 2.38 5.69 -9.71
N CYS A 58 2.80 6.30 -8.60
CA CYS A 58 2.65 7.75 -8.34
C CYS A 58 3.45 8.63 -9.29
N ASP A 59 4.60 8.15 -9.74
CA ASP A 59 5.50 8.91 -10.60
C ASP A 59 6.49 7.98 -11.31
N ARG A 60 7.11 8.49 -12.36
CA ARG A 60 8.28 7.91 -12.99
C ARG A 60 9.40 8.95 -12.96
N LEU A 61 10.45 8.67 -12.20
CA LEU A 61 11.58 9.58 -12.01
C LEU A 61 12.36 9.78 -13.33
N PRO A 62 13.21 10.83 -13.46
CA PRO A 62 13.99 11.06 -14.68
C PRO A 62 14.89 9.88 -15.09
N ASN A 63 15.41 9.14 -14.11
CA ASN A 63 16.20 7.91 -14.33
C ASN A 63 15.35 6.68 -14.67
N GLN A 64 14.03 6.86 -14.83
CA GLN A 64 13.03 5.85 -15.11
C GLN A 64 12.71 4.90 -13.95
N ASP A 65 13.10 5.21 -12.71
CA ASP A 65 12.64 4.46 -11.55
C ASP A 65 11.17 4.78 -11.25
N LEU A 66 10.41 3.79 -10.79
CA LEU A 66 9.01 3.98 -10.43
C LEU A 66 8.89 4.41 -8.97
N CYS A 67 8.08 5.44 -8.71
CA CYS A 67 7.51 5.71 -7.40
C CYS A 67 6.26 4.85 -7.26
N ILE A 68 6.20 3.97 -6.26
CA ILE A 68 5.03 3.15 -5.96
C ILE A 68 4.46 3.53 -4.60
N CYS A 69 3.16 3.76 -4.54
CA CYS A 69 2.39 3.97 -3.32
C CYS A 69 1.33 2.88 -3.19
N ILE A 70 1.11 2.41 -1.95
CA ILE A 70 0.09 1.42 -1.63
C ILE A 70 -0.76 1.96 -0.49
N ASP A 71 -2.02 2.28 -0.79
CA ASP A 71 -2.94 2.93 0.13
C ASP A 71 -4.01 1.96 0.63
N ALA A 72 -4.15 1.87 1.95
CA ALA A 72 -5.22 1.08 2.56
C ALA A 72 -6.55 1.84 2.55
N LYS A 73 -7.58 1.26 1.94
CA LYS A 73 -8.98 1.70 1.97
C LYS A 73 -9.78 0.74 2.85
N SER A 74 -10.34 1.25 3.94
CA SER A 74 -11.08 0.44 4.92
C SER A 74 -12.17 1.22 5.66
N LYS A 75 -13.23 0.52 6.07
CA LYS A 75 -14.25 1.03 7.00
C LYS A 75 -13.80 1.03 8.48
N LEU A 76 -12.66 0.43 8.81
CA LEU A 76 -12.13 0.46 10.16
C LEU A 76 -11.80 1.91 10.57
N PRO A 77 -12.36 2.39 11.70
CA PRO A 77 -12.12 3.76 12.11
C PRO A 77 -10.70 3.90 12.67
N THR A 78 -10.02 4.94 12.22
CA THR A 78 -8.67 5.34 12.64
C THR A 78 -8.71 6.81 13.08
N GLY A 79 -7.64 7.31 13.72
CA GLY A 79 -7.56 8.72 14.10
C GLY A 79 -7.80 9.64 12.91
N PHE A 80 -8.78 10.54 13.01
CA PHE A 80 -9.19 11.47 11.95
C PHE A 80 -9.54 10.82 10.60
N GLY A 81 -9.82 9.51 10.59
CA GLY A 81 -10.10 8.76 9.36
C GLY A 81 -8.88 8.43 8.50
N ILE A 82 -7.68 8.89 8.86
CA ILE A 82 -6.43 8.69 8.09
C ILE A 82 -6.06 7.21 8.04
N LYS A 83 -5.65 6.73 6.86
CA LYS A 83 -5.23 5.34 6.65
C LYS A 83 -3.73 5.27 6.36
N PRO A 84 -3.06 4.18 6.74
CA PRO A 84 -1.65 4.01 6.46
C PRO A 84 -1.42 3.79 4.96
N SER A 85 -0.26 4.25 4.49
CA SER A 85 0.27 4.00 3.17
C SER A 85 1.65 3.35 3.25
N TYR A 86 2.04 2.65 2.19
CA TYR A 86 3.39 2.11 1.99
C TYR A 86 3.97 2.74 0.73
N ARG A 87 5.23 3.20 0.77
CA ARG A 87 5.89 3.78 -0.39
C ARG A 87 7.28 3.16 -0.57
N PHE A 88 7.61 2.84 -1.81
CA PHE A 88 8.96 2.45 -2.20
C PHE A 88 9.25 2.91 -3.62
N PHE A 89 10.51 2.79 -4.02
CA PHE A 89 10.97 3.02 -5.38
C PHE A 89 11.47 1.74 -6.01
N LYS A 90 11.14 1.52 -7.27
CA LYS A 90 11.51 0.33 -8.04
C LYS A 90 12.40 0.70 -9.21
N ARG A 91 13.59 0.10 -9.27
CA ARG A 91 14.49 0.19 -10.43
C ARG A 91 14.11 -0.82 -11.50
N ARG A 92 14.51 -0.54 -12.74
CA ARG A 92 14.32 -1.45 -13.89
C ARG A 92 14.98 -2.82 -13.73
N ASP A 93 16.05 -2.91 -12.92
CA ASP A 93 16.71 -4.18 -12.60
C ASP A 93 15.95 -5.01 -11.54
N GLY A 94 14.80 -4.53 -11.06
CA GLY A 94 13.96 -5.18 -10.07
C GLY A 94 14.28 -4.79 -8.62
N SER A 95 15.39 -4.10 -8.35
CA SER A 95 15.79 -3.70 -7.00
C SER A 95 14.86 -2.62 -6.42
N VAL A 96 14.71 -2.66 -5.10
CA VAL A 96 13.86 -1.76 -4.32
C VAL A 96 14.71 -0.86 -3.42
N TYR A 97 14.28 0.39 -3.24
CA TYR A 97 14.82 1.31 -2.23
C TYR A 97 13.71 2.23 -1.68
N TYR A 98 14.01 2.98 -0.61
CA TYR A 98 13.01 3.73 0.17
C TYR A 98 13.29 5.23 0.22
#